data_AF-A0A3M0JL96-F1
#
_entry.id   AF-A0A3M0JL96-F1
#
_cell.length_a   1.000
_cell.length_b   1.000
_cell.length_c   1.000
_cell.angle_alpha   90.00
_cell.angle_beta   90.00
_cell.angle_gamma   90.00
#
_symmetry.space_group_name_H-M   'P 1'
#
loop_
_entity.id
_entity.type
_entity.pdbx_description
1 polymer ?
#
loop_
_entity_poly.entity_id
_entity_poly.type
_entity_poly.pdbx_seq_one_letter_code
_entity_poly.pdbx_strand_id
1 'polypeptide(L)' 'MVANALWGWLNCWKKANWQRRGKPIWAAEIWQDIAAQVEKLTVKVRHVDAYVSKSQANEEHHNNRQVDKAAEVKVSQWF' A
#
# COMPACT_ATOMS: atom_id res chain seq x y z
N MET A 1 -5.69 -1.59 4.65
CA MET A 1 -5.80 -0.13 4.40
C MET A 1 -5.27 0.26 3.03
N VAL A 2 -4.07 -0.19 2.62
CA VAL A 2 -3.44 0.24 1.36
C VAL A 2 -4.20 -0.22 0.11
N ALA A 3 -4.56 -1.50 0.01
CA ALA A 3 -5.30 -2.02 -1.14
C ALA A 3 -6.64 -1.30 -1.35
N ASN A 4 -7.42 -1.08 -0.28
CA ASN A 4 -8.69 -0.33 -0.35
C ASN A 4 -8.48 1.13 -0.78
N ALA A 5 -7.40 1.76 -0.30
CA ALA A 5 -7.08 3.12 -0.68
C ALA A 5 -6.77 3.23 -2.18
N LEU A 6 -5.90 2.35 -2.69
CA LEU A 6 -5.53 2.29 -4.10
C LEU A 6 -6.69 1.89 -5.01
N TRP A 7 -7.57 0.99 -4.56
CA TRP A 7 -8.69 0.49 -5.37
C TRP A 7 -9.84 1.50 -5.51
N GLY A 8 -10.12 2.30 -4.48
CA GLY A 8 -11.33 3.11 -4.49
C GLY A 8 -11.30 4.44 -3.74
N TRP A 9 -10.32 4.70 -2.87
CA TRP A 9 -10.36 5.92 -2.05
C TRP A 9 -9.51 7.06 -2.60
N LEU A 10 -8.45 6.80 -3.38
CA LEU A 10 -7.60 7.86 -3.94
C LEU A 10 -8.40 8.93 -4.69
N ASN A 11 -9.33 8.52 -5.55
CA ASN A 11 -10.19 9.45 -6.27
C ASN A 11 -11.12 10.25 -5.35
N CYS A 12 -11.66 9.62 -4.30
CA CYS A 12 -12.51 10.28 -3.33
C CYS A 12 -11.72 11.28 -2.47
N TRP A 13 -10.51 10.93 -2.04
CA TRP A 13 -9.62 11.81 -1.29
C TRP A 13 -9.14 12.98 -2.14
N LYS A 14 -8.76 12.76 -3.40
CA LYS A 14 -8.38 13.83 -4.34
C LYS A 14 -9.51 14.85 -4.50
N LYS A 15 -10.76 14.39 -4.67
CA LYS A 15 -11.95 15.26 -4.75
C LYS A 15 -12.23 16.02 -3.45
N ALA A 16 -11.92 15.42 -2.30
CA ALA A 16 -12.06 16.05 -0.99
C ALA A 16 -10.81 16.88 -0.58
N ASN A 17 -9.93 17.20 -1.53
CA ASN A 17 -8.66 17.90 -1.29
C ASN A 17 -7.81 17.27 -0.17
N TRP A 18 -7.77 15.94 -0.13
CA TRP A 18 -7.05 15.14 0.86
C TRP A 18 -7.46 15.39 2.31
N GLN A 19 -8.70 15.86 2.51
CA GLN A 19 -9.27 16.14 3.81
C GLN A 19 -10.51 15.29 4.08
N ARG A 20 -10.73 15.01 5.36
CA ARG A 20 -11.96 14.40 5.87
C ARG A 20 -12.44 15.24 7.05
N ARG A 21 -13.64 15.82 6.93
CA ARG A 21 -14.24 16.71 7.96
C ARG A 21 -13.32 17.90 8.32
N GLY A 22 -12.68 18.51 7.32
CA GLY A 22 -11.79 19.66 7.50
C GLY A 22 -10.41 19.34 8.10
N LYS A 23 -10.09 18.06 8.35
CA LYS A 23 -8.76 17.62 8.77
C LYS A 23 -8.06 16.87 7.65
N PRO A 24 -6.73 17.02 7.46
CA PRO A 24 -5.99 16.20 6.52
C PRO A 24 -6.14 14.72 6.87
N ILE A 25 -6.19 13.86 5.85
CA ILE A 25 -6.14 12.42 6.07
C ILE A 25 -4.77 12.02 6.65
N TRP A 26 -4.71 10.90 7.35
CA TRP A 26 -3.45 10.39 7.89
C TRP A 26 -2.44 10.16 6.77
N ALA A 27 -1.21 10.64 6.96
CA ALA A 27 -0.14 10.59 5.97
C ALA A 27 -0.53 11.16 4.59
N ALA A 28 -1.28 12.28 4.56
CA ALA A 28 -1.79 12.88 3.33
C ALA A 28 -0.71 13.12 2.26
N GLU A 29 0.47 13.60 2.64
CA GLU A 29 1.60 13.84 1.73
C GLU A 29 2.08 12.53 1.06
N ILE A 30 2.25 11.46 1.84
CA ILE A 30 2.62 10.14 1.30
C ILE A 30 1.57 9.63 0.32
N TRP A 31 0.28 9.81 0.64
CA TRP A 31 -0.80 9.42 -0.26
C TRP A 31 -0.86 10.23 -1.55
N GLN A 32 -0.53 11.53 -1.50
CA GLN A 32 -0.42 12.38 -2.69
C GLN A 32 0.71 11.91 -3.60
N ASP A 33 1.89 11.61 -3.04
CA ASP A 33 3.04 11.11 -3.79
C ASP A 33 2.73 9.75 -4.44
N ILE A 34 2.10 8.84 -3.69
CA ILE A 34 1.66 7.54 -4.23
C ILE A 34 0.67 7.74 -5.37
N ALA A 35 -0.32 8.62 -5.22
CA ALA A 35 -1.30 8.88 -6.28
C ALA A 35 -0.65 9.43 -7.54
N ALA A 36 0.31 10.37 -7.41
CA ALA A 36 1.03 10.93 -8.54
C ALA A 36 1.89 9.89 -9.28
N GLN A 37 2.45 8.90 -8.58
CA GLN A 37 3.19 7.80 -9.19
C GLN A 37 2.26 6.78 -9.86
N VAL A 38 1.19 6.39 -9.17
CA VAL A 38 0.21 5.40 -9.67
C VAL A 38 -0.55 5.93 -10.89
N GLU A 39 -0.87 7.23 -10.97
CA GLU A 39 -1.51 7.84 -12.16
C GLU A 39 -0.66 7.71 -13.44
N LYS A 40 0.67 7.57 -13.30
CA LYS A 40 1.59 7.45 -14.44
C LYS A 40 1.85 5.99 -14.83
N LEU A 41 1.36 5.02 -14.06
CA LEU A 41 1.67 3.60 -14.23
C LEU A 41 0.40 2.78 -14.40
N THR A 42 0.46 1.73 -15.21
CA THR A 42 -0.61 0.72 -15.23
C THR A 42 -0.42 -0.22 -14.04
N VAL A 43 -1.08 0.09 -12.93
CA VAL A 43 -0.98 -0.67 -11.68
C VAL A 43 -2.12 -1.69 -11.57
N LYS A 44 -1.75 -2.96 -11.32
CA LYS A 44 -2.70 -4.00 -10.90
C LYS A 44 -2.52 -4.25 -9.40
N VAL A 45 -3.57 -3.98 -8.63
CA VAL A 45 -3.55 -4.18 -7.17
C VAL A 45 -4.11 -5.56 -6.85
N ARG A 46 -3.36 -6.36 -6.10
CA ARG A 46 -3.80 -7.64 -5.55
C ARG A 46 -3.58 -7.66 -4.05
N HIS A 47 -4.56 -8.18 -3.31
CA HIS A 47 -4.38 -8.46 -1.89
C HIS A 47 -3.91 -9.89 -1.74
N VAL A 48 -2.75 -10.06 -1.11
CA VAL A 48 -2.15 -11.36 -0.82
C VAL A 48 -2.27 -11.58 0.68
N ASP A 49 -2.94 -12.66 1.08
CA ASP A 49 -3.06 -13.01 2.49
C ASP A 49 -1.66 -13.30 3.09
N ALA A 50 -1.36 -12.71 4.25
CA ALA A 50 -0.08 -12.92 4.90
C ALA A 50 0.04 -14.32 5.51
N TYR A 51 -1.08 -14.93 5.89
CA TYR A 51 -1.10 -16.18 6.64
C TYR A 51 -1.60 -17.35 5.78
N VAL A 52 -0.77 -17.76 4.83
CA VAL A 52 -1.04 -18.95 4.01
C VAL A 52 -0.11 -20.09 4.38
N SER A 53 -0.72 -21.26 4.58
CA SER A 53 -0.01 -22.50 4.89
C SER A 53 1.04 -22.81 3.81
N LYS A 54 2.15 -23.44 4.20
CA LYS A 54 3.27 -23.69 3.27
C LYS A 54 2.85 -24.53 2.05
N SER A 55 1.88 -25.42 2.21
CA SER A 55 1.35 -26.25 1.12
C SER A 55 0.43 -25.50 0.16
N GLN A 56 -0.07 -24.32 0.52
CA GLN A 56 -0.94 -23.48 -0.31
C GLN A 56 -0.24 -22.21 -0.80
N ALA A 57 1.02 -21.99 -0.42
CA ALA A 57 1.76 -20.80 -0.78
C ALA A 57 2.07 -20.79 -2.29
N ASN A 58 1.56 -19.77 -2.98
CA ASN A 58 1.88 -19.47 -4.37
C ASN A 58 3.10 -18.52 -4.46
N GLU A 59 3.48 -18.17 -5.69
CA GLU A 59 4.57 -17.23 -5.95
C GLU A 59 4.33 -15.84 -5.36
N GLU A 60 3.09 -15.34 -5.38
CA GLU A 60 2.74 -14.04 -4.79
C GLU A 60 3.00 -14.02 -3.27
N HIS A 61 2.66 -15.11 -2.55
CA HIS A 61 3.00 -15.27 -1.13
C HIS A 61 4.50 -15.34 -0.89
N HIS A 62 5.25 -15.97 -1.79
CA HIS A 62 6.70 -16.01 -1.68
C HIS A 62 7.32 -14.62 -1.84
N ASN A 63 6.90 -13.87 -2.86
CA ASN A 63 7.36 -12.50 -3.11
C ASN A 63 6.97 -11.56 -1.95
N ASN A 64 5.74 -11.66 -1.44
CA ASN A 64 5.31 -10.88 -0.29
C ASN A 64 6.19 -11.15 0.95
N ARG A 65 6.52 -12.42 1.22
CA ARG A 65 7.44 -12.78 2.33
C ARG A 65 8.86 -12.27 2.13
N GLN A 66 9.36 -12.18 0.89
CA GLN A 66 10.68 -11.61 0.64
C GLN A 66 10.71 -10.11 0.91
N VAL A 67 9.68 -9.39 0.44
CA VAL A 67 9.57 -7.94 0.68
C VAL A 67 9.40 -7.62 2.17
N ASP A 68 8.63 -8.43 2.90
CA ASP A 68 8.45 -8.29 4.35
C ASP A 68 9.78 -8.43 5.11
N LYS A 69 10.56 -9.48 4.81
CA LYS A 69 11.91 -9.66 5.38
C LYS A 69 12.85 -8.49 5.05
N ALA A 70 12.81 -8.00 3.81
CA ALA A 70 13.64 -6.86 3.40
C ALA A 70 13.24 -5.57 4.14
N ALA A 71 11.94 -5.38 4.40
CA ALA A 71 11.45 -4.27 5.19
C ALA A 71 11.89 -4.37 6.66
N GLU A 72 11.83 -5.56 7.26
CA GLU A 72 12.30 -5.82 8.63
C GLU A 72 13.78 -5.48 8.80
N VAL A 73 14.64 -5.97 7.89
CA VAL A 73 16.08 -5.66 7.89
C VAL A 73 16.32 -4.16 7.80
N LYS A 74 15.59 -3.47 6.92
CA LYS A 74 15.74 -2.02 6.78
C LYS A 74 15.36 -1.31 8.07
N VAL A 75 14.25 -1.66 8.71
CA VAL A 75 13.82 -1.06 9.99
C VAL A 75 14.88 -1.25 11.07
N SER A 76 15.47 -2.45 11.18
CA SER A 76 16.54 -2.72 12.15
C SER A 76 17.84 -1.94 11.91
N GLN A 77 18.05 -1.34 10.74
CA GLN A 77 19.20 -0.46 10.47
C GLN A 77 18.96 0.99 10.89
N TRP A 78 17.70 1.37 11.15
CA TRP A 78 17.32 2.71 11.62
C TRP A 78 17.23 2.82 13.15
N PHE A 79 17.40 1.72 13.87
CA PHE A 79 17.48 1.63 15.33
C PHE A 79 18.89 1.22 15.75
#